data_AF-A0A2V6H6F4-F1
#
_entry.id   AF-A0A2V6H6F4-F1
#
_cell.length_a   1.000
_cell.length_b   1.000
_cell.length_c   1.000
_cell.angle_alpha   90.00
_cell.angle_beta   90.00
_cell.angle_gamma   90.00
#
_symmetry.space_group_name_H-M   'P 1'
#
loop_
_entity.id
_entity.type
_entity.pdbx_description
1 polymer ?
#
loop_
_entity_poly.entity_id
_entity_poly.type
_entity_poly.pdbx_seq_one_letter_code
_entity_poly.pdbx_strand_id
1 'polypeptide(L)'
;AKVGRRLAKEGVIGRFALDFVVVRSNGKWDPYAIEINLRKGGTTHPFLTLQFLTDGKYDPDTATFTAPGGQQKFFVASDHVESPHYRTLTPDDLFDIVVRRNLHFDQTRQTGVVFHMMSALGELGRMGLTAVGNSHEQAMATYNRALAVLDEEALGVET
;
A
#
# COMPACT_ATOMS: atom_id res chain seq x y z
N ALA A 1 -12.30 5.16 -19.65
CA ALA A 1 -12.48 6.62 -19.87
C ALA A 1 -13.95 7.13 -19.90
N LYS A 2 -15.01 6.30 -20.07
CA LYS A 2 -16.41 6.76 -20.17
C LYS A 2 -16.87 7.64 -18.99
N VAL A 3 -16.68 7.17 -17.76
CA VAL A 3 -17.16 7.84 -16.55
C VAL A 3 -16.39 9.14 -16.28
N GLY A 4 -15.05 9.12 -16.38
CA GLY A 4 -14.23 10.33 -16.24
C GLY A 4 -14.62 11.45 -17.20
N ARG A 5 -14.91 11.13 -18.47
CA ARG A 5 -15.42 12.13 -19.44
C ARG A 5 -16.79 12.68 -19.05
N ARG A 6 -17.66 11.87 -18.45
CA ARG A 6 -18.96 12.35 -17.98
C ARG A 6 -18.77 13.30 -16.80
N LEU A 7 -17.99 12.91 -15.79
CA LEU A 7 -17.71 13.73 -14.61
C LEU A 7 -17.09 15.08 -14.98
N ALA A 8 -16.15 15.09 -15.94
CA ALA A 8 -15.56 16.32 -16.43
C ALA A 8 -16.59 17.28 -17.06
N LYS A 9 -17.61 16.76 -17.77
CA LYS A 9 -18.70 17.57 -18.31
C LYS A 9 -19.58 18.19 -17.22
N GLU A 10 -19.71 17.51 -16.08
CA GLU A 10 -20.42 18.00 -14.90
C GLU A 10 -19.55 18.96 -14.05
N GLY A 11 -18.36 19.33 -14.52
CA GLY A 11 -17.46 20.26 -13.83
C GLY A 11 -16.63 19.65 -12.70
N VAL A 12 -16.60 18.31 -12.58
CA VAL A 12 -15.77 17.65 -11.55
C VAL A 12 -14.29 17.78 -11.90
N ILE A 13 -13.53 18.35 -10.96
CA ILE A 13 -12.07 18.48 -11.03
C ILE A 13 -11.46 17.71 -9.87
N GLY A 14 -10.64 16.70 -10.17
CA GLY A 14 -9.90 15.94 -9.17
C GLY A 14 -9.91 14.43 -9.40
N ARG A 15 -9.54 13.69 -8.35
CA ARG A 15 -9.53 12.22 -8.35
C ARG A 15 -10.90 11.68 -7.96
N PHE A 16 -11.25 10.56 -8.57
CA PHE A 16 -12.39 9.74 -8.18
C PHE A 16 -12.00 8.27 -8.19
N ALA A 17 -12.71 7.45 -7.43
CA ALA A 17 -12.64 5.99 -7.51
C ALA A 17 -13.99 5.43 -7.96
N LEU A 18 -13.96 4.33 -8.71
CA LEU A 18 -15.13 3.50 -8.99
C LEU A 18 -14.87 2.13 -8.43
N ASP A 19 -15.85 1.63 -7.70
CA ASP A 19 -15.80 0.30 -7.13
C ASP A 19 -16.68 -0.64 -7.96
N PHE A 20 -16.15 -1.82 -8.21
CA PHE A 20 -16.81 -2.85 -9.01
C PHE A 20 -16.92 -4.14 -8.22
N VAL A 21 -18.03 -4.86 -8.42
CA VAL A 21 -18.15 -6.28 -8.08
C VAL A 21 -18.11 -7.07 -9.37
N VAL A 22 -17.28 -8.12 -9.43
CA VAL A 22 -17.17 -8.97 -10.61
C VAL A 22 -17.71 -10.36 -10.26
N VAL A 23 -18.70 -10.82 -11.02
CA VAL A 23 -19.35 -12.11 -10.79
C VAL A 23 -18.95 -13.08 -11.90
N ARG A 24 -18.69 -14.34 -11.54
CA ARG A 24 -18.47 -15.39 -12.53
C ARG A 24 -19.79 -16.11 -12.81
N SER A 25 -20.25 -16.07 -14.05
CA SER A 25 -21.44 -16.79 -14.52
C SER A 25 -21.17 -17.44 -15.86
N ASN A 26 -21.54 -18.73 -16.01
CA ASN A 26 -21.32 -19.51 -17.24
C ASN A 26 -19.87 -19.41 -17.79
N GLY A 27 -18.89 -19.39 -16.88
CA GLY A 27 -17.47 -19.30 -17.23
C GLY A 27 -16.96 -17.90 -17.61
N LYS A 28 -17.83 -16.88 -17.71
CA LYS A 28 -17.48 -15.49 -17.98
C LYS A 28 -17.43 -14.67 -16.70
N TRP A 29 -16.62 -13.61 -16.69
CA TRP A 29 -16.55 -12.62 -15.62
C TRP A 29 -17.30 -11.35 -16.04
N ASP A 30 -18.35 -11.02 -15.31
CA ASP A 30 -19.20 -9.86 -15.58
C ASP A 30 -18.96 -8.78 -14.50
N PRO A 31 -18.40 -7.61 -14.85
CA PRO A 31 -18.17 -6.52 -13.90
C PRO A 31 -19.38 -5.59 -13.76
N TYR A 32 -19.73 -5.26 -12.52
CA TYR A 32 -20.80 -4.34 -12.15
C TYR A 32 -20.24 -3.18 -11.35
N ALA A 33 -20.37 -1.95 -11.87
CA ALA A 33 -20.02 -0.75 -11.10
C ALA A 33 -21.07 -0.53 -10.01
N ILE A 34 -20.64 -0.38 -8.75
CA ILE A 34 -21.54 -0.29 -7.60
C ILE A 34 -21.47 1.07 -6.88
N GLU A 35 -20.32 1.74 -6.93
CA GLU A 35 -20.09 2.98 -6.19
C GLU A 35 -19.18 3.93 -6.96
N ILE A 36 -19.37 5.24 -6.73
CA ILE A 36 -18.46 6.29 -7.15
C ILE A 36 -18.06 7.15 -5.94
N ASN A 37 -16.76 7.31 -5.75
CA ASN A 37 -16.17 8.09 -4.67
C ASN A 37 -15.48 9.33 -5.25
N LEU A 38 -16.07 10.53 -5.08
CA LEU A 38 -15.51 11.81 -5.56
C LEU A 38 -14.52 12.41 -4.55
N ARG A 39 -13.47 11.66 -4.22
CA ARG A 39 -12.42 12.06 -3.28
C ARG A 39 -11.18 11.20 -3.47
N LYS A 40 -10.09 11.52 -2.75
CA LYS A 40 -8.96 10.61 -2.57
C LYS A 40 -9.42 9.47 -1.65
N GLY A 41 -9.31 8.22 -2.13
CA GLY A 41 -9.61 7.01 -1.37
C GLY A 41 -8.38 6.44 -0.67
N GLY A 42 -8.56 5.38 0.14
CA GLY A 42 -7.47 4.73 0.87
C GLY A 42 -6.35 4.20 -0.04
N THR A 43 -6.68 3.80 -1.27
CA THR A 43 -5.72 3.34 -2.28
C THR A 43 -4.89 4.45 -2.90
N THR A 44 -5.31 5.72 -2.77
CA THR A 44 -4.62 6.85 -3.39
C THR A 44 -3.25 7.07 -2.76
N HIS A 45 -3.15 6.96 -1.43
CA HIS A 45 -1.89 7.23 -0.73
C HIS A 45 -0.82 6.18 -1.05
N PRO A 46 -1.05 4.86 -0.91
CA PRO A 46 -0.05 3.85 -1.27
C PRO A 46 0.40 3.92 -2.73
N PHE A 47 -0.55 4.14 -3.66
CA PHE A 47 -0.22 4.28 -5.07
C PHE A 47 0.69 5.49 -5.34
N LEU A 48 0.38 6.65 -4.75
CA LEU A 48 1.20 7.85 -4.89
C LEU A 48 2.56 7.70 -4.20
N THR A 49 2.62 7.01 -3.06
CA THR A 49 3.87 6.67 -2.37
C THR A 49 4.77 5.83 -3.29
N LEU A 50 4.22 4.76 -3.91
CA LEU A 50 4.96 3.95 -4.87
C LEU A 50 5.46 4.81 -6.06
N GLN A 51 4.59 5.65 -6.62
CA GLN A 51 4.95 6.52 -7.73
C GLN A 51 6.08 7.48 -7.37
N PHE A 52 6.01 8.12 -6.21
CA PHE A 52 7.02 9.07 -5.75
C PHE A 52 8.37 8.41 -5.46
N LEU A 53 8.38 7.24 -4.83
CA LEU A 53 9.62 6.56 -4.45
C LEU A 53 10.33 5.90 -5.63
N THR A 54 9.58 5.55 -6.67
CA THR A 54 10.12 4.76 -7.80
C THR A 54 10.26 5.53 -9.09
N ASP A 55 9.66 6.73 -9.19
CA ASP A 55 9.42 7.46 -10.45
C ASP A 55 8.71 6.61 -11.52
N GLY A 56 8.01 5.56 -11.08
CA GLY A 56 7.36 4.61 -11.97
C GLY A 56 6.02 5.12 -12.54
N LYS A 57 5.49 4.35 -13.50
CA LYS A 57 4.25 4.67 -14.20
C LYS A 57 3.35 3.44 -14.27
N TYR A 58 2.05 3.68 -14.16
CA TYR A 58 1.03 2.67 -14.38
C TYR A 58 0.56 2.71 -15.84
N ASP A 59 0.60 1.56 -16.50
CA ASP A 59 0.01 1.34 -17.81
C ASP A 59 -1.39 0.72 -17.63
N PRO A 60 -2.47 1.44 -18.00
CA PRO A 60 -3.83 0.94 -17.86
C PRO A 60 -4.22 -0.14 -18.88
N ASP A 61 -3.50 -0.28 -19.99
CA ASP A 61 -3.80 -1.26 -21.03
C ASP A 61 -3.29 -2.65 -20.64
N THR A 62 -2.13 -2.71 -19.98
CA THR A 62 -1.54 -3.95 -19.44
C THR A 62 -1.86 -4.16 -17.96
N ALA A 63 -2.40 -3.15 -17.28
CA ALA A 63 -2.62 -3.12 -15.83
C ALA A 63 -1.33 -3.33 -15.01
N THR A 64 -0.19 -2.86 -15.50
CA THR A 64 1.12 -3.02 -14.85
C THR A 64 1.72 -1.70 -14.40
N PHE A 65 2.42 -1.72 -13.26
CA PHE A 65 3.22 -0.59 -12.80
C PHE A 65 4.71 -0.88 -12.99
N THR A 66 5.43 0.04 -13.63
CA THR A 66 6.83 -0.17 -14.02
C THR A 66 7.69 1.03 -13.64
N ALA A 67 8.82 0.79 -12.99
CA ALA A 67 9.84 1.81 -12.69
C ALA A 67 10.62 2.19 -13.97
N PRO A 68 11.33 3.33 -14.01
CA PRO A 68 12.06 3.79 -15.21
C PRO A 68 13.04 2.78 -15.81
N GLY A 69 13.64 1.92 -14.98
CA GLY A 69 14.54 0.84 -15.42
C GLY A 69 13.85 -0.38 -16.04
N GLY A 70 12.53 -0.35 -16.25
CA GLY A 70 11.75 -1.46 -16.82
C GLY A 70 11.33 -2.53 -15.79
N GLN A 71 11.75 -2.40 -14.53
CA GLN A 71 11.35 -3.31 -13.47
C GLN A 71 9.89 -3.07 -13.06
N GLN A 72 9.06 -4.12 -13.15
CA GLN A 72 7.72 -4.09 -12.58
C GLN A 72 7.79 -4.00 -11.06
N LYS A 73 6.90 -3.18 -10.47
CA LYS A 73 6.78 -3.03 -9.03
C LYS A 73 5.38 -3.42 -8.57
N PHE A 74 5.33 -4.10 -7.44
CA PHE A 74 4.13 -4.59 -6.79
C PHE A 74 4.14 -4.08 -5.36
N PHE A 75 2.96 -3.88 -4.78
CA PHE A 75 2.87 -3.51 -3.37
C PHE A 75 1.71 -4.18 -2.67
N VAL A 76 1.88 -4.38 -1.36
CA VAL A 76 0.81 -4.67 -0.41
C VAL A 76 0.72 -3.48 0.53
N ALA A 77 -0.48 -2.95 0.74
CA ALA A 77 -0.69 -1.83 1.63
C ALA A 77 -1.83 -2.10 2.61
N SER A 78 -1.66 -1.62 3.83
CA SER A 78 -2.69 -1.59 4.87
C SER A 78 -2.62 -0.24 5.58
N ASP A 79 -3.77 0.35 5.87
CA ASP A 79 -3.92 1.53 6.74
C ASP A 79 -4.35 1.14 8.18
N HIS A 80 -4.37 -0.16 8.45
CA HIS A 80 -4.96 -0.75 9.65
C HIS A 80 -4.16 -1.96 10.12
N VAL A 81 -2.84 -1.80 10.23
CA VAL A 81 -2.01 -2.73 10.99
C VAL A 81 -2.17 -2.36 12.46
N GLU A 82 -2.79 -3.25 13.24
CA GLU A 82 -3.08 -2.99 14.64
C GLU A 82 -2.78 -4.19 15.54
N SER A 83 -2.28 -3.89 16.73
CA SER A 83 -2.14 -4.84 17.83
C SER A 83 -2.08 -4.06 19.15
N PRO A 84 -2.78 -4.49 20.21
CA PRO A 84 -2.63 -3.88 21.54
C PRO A 84 -1.19 -3.87 22.04
N HIS A 85 -0.38 -4.86 21.62
CA HIS A 85 1.03 -4.95 21.99
C HIS A 85 1.87 -3.83 21.38
N TYR A 86 1.50 -3.27 20.23
CA TYR A 86 2.25 -2.19 19.59
C TYR A 86 2.19 -0.86 20.34
N ARG A 87 1.31 -0.71 21.34
CA ARG A 87 1.21 0.49 22.18
C ARG A 87 2.45 0.73 23.05
N THR A 88 3.31 -0.29 23.19
CA THR A 88 4.60 -0.18 23.87
C THR A 88 5.67 0.49 23.00
N LEU A 89 5.46 0.56 21.68
CA LEU A 89 6.40 1.13 20.73
C LEU A 89 6.12 2.62 20.53
N THR A 90 7.18 3.42 20.58
CA THR A 90 7.15 4.80 20.11
C THR A 90 7.48 4.88 18.62
N PRO A 91 7.19 6.00 17.93
CA PRO A 91 7.65 6.21 16.56
C PRO A 91 9.17 6.08 16.41
N ASP A 92 9.95 6.50 17.42
CA ASP A 92 11.41 6.38 17.39
C ASP A 92 11.85 4.91 17.47
N ASP A 93 11.23 4.11 18.35
CA ASP A 93 11.47 2.66 18.41
C ASP A 93 11.16 1.99 17.06
N LEU A 94 10.06 2.39 16.42
CA LEU A 94 9.70 1.89 15.10
C LEU A 94 10.78 2.21 14.06
N PHE A 95 11.33 3.42 14.04
CA PHE A 95 12.43 3.77 13.14
C PHE A 95 13.67 2.91 13.40
N ASP A 96 14.03 2.72 14.67
CA ASP A 96 15.19 1.90 15.07
C ASP A 96 15.02 0.44 14.64
N ILE A 97 13.84 -0.16 14.87
CA ILE A 97 13.50 -1.52 14.42
C ILE A 97 13.63 -1.62 12.90
N VAL A 98 13.07 -0.66 12.18
CA VAL A 98 13.03 -0.65 10.70
C VAL A 98 14.43 -0.58 10.09
N VAL A 99 15.34 0.15 10.73
CA VAL A 99 16.75 0.18 10.32
C VAL A 99 17.47 -1.10 10.71
N ARG A 100 17.46 -1.47 12.00
CA ARG A 100 18.18 -2.65 12.54
C ARG A 100 17.77 -3.95 11.84
N ARG A 101 16.48 -4.11 11.55
CA ARG A 101 15.92 -5.32 10.94
C ARG A 101 15.87 -5.21 9.42
N ASN A 102 16.46 -4.18 8.80
CA ASN A 102 16.50 -3.99 7.34
C ASN A 102 15.10 -4.10 6.70
N LEU A 103 14.12 -3.37 7.25
CA LEU A 103 12.77 -3.29 6.71
C LEU A 103 12.55 -2.03 5.87
N HIS A 104 13.38 -0.99 6.07
CA HIS A 104 13.25 0.29 5.38
C HIS A 104 13.24 0.10 3.86
N PHE A 105 12.57 1.02 3.18
CA PHE A 105 12.63 1.11 1.74
C PHE A 105 14.06 1.42 1.26
N ASP A 106 14.64 0.50 0.51
CA ASP A 106 15.94 0.68 -0.15
C ASP A 106 15.72 1.42 -1.47
N GLN A 107 16.23 2.64 -1.57
CA GLN A 107 16.05 3.49 -2.75
C GLN A 107 16.75 2.94 -4.00
N THR A 108 17.85 2.20 -3.85
CA THR A 108 18.61 1.62 -4.98
C THR A 108 17.84 0.44 -5.56
N ARG A 109 17.34 -0.44 -4.69
CA ARG A 109 16.55 -1.61 -5.10
C ARG A 109 15.09 -1.26 -5.40
N GLN A 110 14.63 -0.12 -4.90
CA GLN A 110 13.24 0.33 -4.91
C GLN A 110 12.29 -0.73 -4.33
N THR A 111 12.66 -1.30 -3.18
CA THR A 111 11.91 -2.35 -2.46
C THR A 111 12.04 -2.16 -0.96
N GLY A 112 11.09 -2.66 -0.18
CA GLY A 112 11.07 -2.54 1.28
C GLY A 112 9.77 -1.91 1.75
N VAL A 113 9.74 -1.46 3.00
CA VAL A 113 8.52 -0.97 3.65
C VAL A 113 8.62 0.52 3.94
N VAL A 114 7.49 1.19 3.73
CA VAL A 114 7.27 2.56 4.16
C VAL A 114 6.17 2.51 5.22
N PHE A 115 6.36 3.17 6.36
CA PHE A 115 5.37 3.25 7.45
C PHE A 115 4.67 4.62 7.43
N HIS A 116 3.39 4.60 7.78
CA HIS A 116 2.44 5.70 7.57
C HIS A 116 1.57 5.82 8.83
N MET A 117 1.04 7.01 9.14
CA MET A 117 0.12 7.22 10.28
C MET A 117 0.67 6.79 11.66
N MET A 118 2.00 6.88 11.85
CA MET A 118 2.70 6.40 13.05
C MET A 118 2.31 7.15 14.34
N SER A 119 1.66 8.30 14.24
CA SER A 119 1.18 9.05 15.41
C SER A 119 0.15 8.28 16.23
N ALA A 120 -0.55 7.30 15.63
CA ALA A 120 -1.51 6.45 16.33
C ALA A 120 -0.86 5.22 17.00
N LEU A 121 0.45 5.02 16.88
CA LEU A 121 1.14 3.82 17.36
C LEU A 121 1.09 3.70 18.88
N GLY A 122 1.61 4.68 19.62
CA GLY A 122 1.63 4.62 21.09
C GLY A 122 0.24 4.64 21.71
N GLU A 123 -0.69 5.45 21.15
CA GLU A 123 -2.04 5.57 21.71
C GLU A 123 -2.93 4.39 21.35
N LEU A 124 -2.94 3.92 20.09
CA LEU A 124 -3.91 2.95 19.60
C LEU A 124 -3.27 1.60 19.21
N GLY A 125 -1.95 1.51 19.19
CA GLY A 125 -1.24 0.33 18.68
C GLY A 125 -1.43 0.15 17.18
N ARG A 126 -1.68 1.26 16.45
CA ARG A 126 -2.07 1.23 15.05
C ARG A 126 -1.16 2.06 14.18
N MET A 127 -0.89 1.56 12.98
CA MET A 127 -0.23 2.28 11.91
C MET A 127 -0.65 1.76 10.54
N GLY A 128 -0.21 2.43 9.49
CA GLY A 128 -0.27 1.93 8.12
C GLY A 128 1.11 1.59 7.59
N LEU A 129 1.16 0.72 6.58
CA LEU A 129 2.38 0.42 5.86
C LEU A 129 2.11 0.11 4.38
N THR A 130 3.12 0.38 3.56
CA THR A 130 3.17 0.00 2.14
C THR A 130 4.45 -0.80 1.92
N ALA A 131 4.33 -2.09 1.63
CA ALA A 131 5.44 -2.99 1.35
C ALA A 131 5.59 -3.17 -0.16
N VAL A 132 6.75 -2.83 -0.71
CA VAL A 132 7.04 -2.81 -2.15
C VAL A 132 8.02 -3.93 -2.53
N GLY A 133 7.71 -4.65 -3.61
CA GLY A 133 8.53 -5.73 -4.16
C GLY A 133 8.58 -5.73 -5.69
N ASN A 134 9.45 -6.57 -6.24
CA ASN A 134 9.63 -6.82 -7.67
C ASN A 134 8.71 -7.94 -8.21
N SER A 135 7.98 -8.61 -7.31
CA SER A 135 6.90 -9.56 -7.64
C SER A 135 5.79 -9.47 -6.58
N HIS A 136 4.62 -10.05 -6.87
CA HIS A 136 3.53 -10.16 -5.89
C HIS A 136 4.00 -10.90 -4.63
N GLU A 137 4.71 -12.01 -4.82
CA GLU A 137 5.23 -12.86 -3.74
C GLU A 137 6.24 -12.10 -2.89
N GLN A 138 7.14 -11.33 -3.51
CA GLN A 138 8.12 -10.54 -2.76
C GLN A 138 7.44 -9.43 -1.96
N ALA A 139 6.47 -8.71 -2.53
CA ALA A 139 5.74 -7.66 -1.82
C ALA A 139 4.99 -8.24 -0.62
N MET A 140 4.32 -9.39 -0.79
CA MET A 140 3.64 -10.10 0.30
C MET A 140 4.61 -10.64 1.36
N ALA A 141 5.74 -11.22 0.95
CA ALA A 141 6.75 -11.68 1.89
C ALA A 141 7.35 -10.52 2.70
N THR A 142 7.55 -9.36 2.06
CA THR A 142 8.04 -8.15 2.71
C THR A 142 7.01 -7.62 3.73
N TYR A 143 5.72 -7.63 3.37
CA TYR A 143 4.62 -7.28 4.27
C TYR A 143 4.58 -8.20 5.49
N ASN A 144 4.54 -9.52 5.27
CA ASN A 144 4.48 -10.52 6.34
C ASN A 144 5.70 -10.45 7.27
N ARG A 145 6.89 -10.26 6.70
CA ARG A 145 8.13 -10.08 7.47
C ARG A 145 8.07 -8.84 8.35
N ALA A 146 7.53 -7.74 7.86
CA ALA A 146 7.38 -6.53 8.66
C ALA A 146 6.46 -6.77 9.85
N LEU A 147 5.31 -7.42 9.66
CA LEU A 147 4.40 -7.78 10.75
C LEU A 147 5.07 -8.69 11.78
N ALA A 148 5.73 -9.77 11.32
CA ALA A 148 6.39 -10.71 12.22
C ALA A 148 7.47 -10.03 13.08
N VAL A 149 8.29 -9.15 12.49
CA VAL A 149 9.29 -8.38 13.23
C VAL A 149 8.66 -7.45 14.25
N LEU A 150 7.56 -6.77 13.90
CA LEU A 150 6.88 -5.88 14.84
C LEU A 150 6.25 -6.65 16.00
N ASP A 151 5.68 -7.82 15.73
CA ASP A 151 5.16 -8.70 16.76
C ASP A 151 6.26 -9.18 17.71
N GLU A 152 7.41 -9.61 17.17
CA GLU A 152 8.58 -10.03 17.96
C GLU A 152 9.09 -8.90 18.89
N GLU A 153 9.31 -7.71 18.33
CA GLU A 153 9.85 -6.55 19.07
C GLU A 153 8.85 -6.04 20.11
N ALA A 154 7.55 -6.00 19.80
CA ALA A 154 6.52 -5.57 20.73
C ALA A 154 6.26 -6.56 21.88
N LEU A 155 6.47 -7.86 21.64
CA LEU A 155 6.35 -8.91 22.66
C LEU A 155 7.65 -9.12 23.46
N GLY A 156 8.74 -8.44 23.09
CA GLY A 156 10.04 -8.55 23.76
C GLY A 156 10.69 -9.93 23.60
N VAL A 157 10.41 -10.63 22.49
CA VAL A 157 11.00 -11.94 22.21
C VAL A 157 12.40 -11.71 21.63
N GLU A 158 13.42 -11.71 22.49
CA GLU A 158 14.83 -11.70 22.05
C GLU A 158 15.13 -12.94 21.19
N THR A 159 15.83 -12.72 20.07
CA THR A 159 16.43 -13.78 19.23
C THR A 159 17.92 -13.88 19.49
#